data_AF-A0A660UBW5-F1
#
_entry.id   AF-A0A660UBW5-F1
#
_cell.length_a   1.000
_cell.length_b   1.000
_cell.length_c   1.000
_cell.angle_alpha   90.00
_cell.angle_beta   90.00
_cell.angle_gamma   90.00
#
_symmetry.space_group_name_H-M   'P 1'
#
loop_
_entity.id
_entity.type
_entity.pdbx_description
1 polymer ?
#
loop_
_entity_poly.entity_id
_entity_poly.type
_entity_poly.pdbx_seq_one_letter_code
_entity_poly.pdbx_strand_id
1 'polypeptide(L)' 'MGKDDYTELLKNELLEKELNRMLTITEAAEIIGNSCFSLRRYADEGRIKVYRIGTGRHRRFRKRDVLEFLEKNSE' A
#
# COMPACT_ATOMS: atom_id res chain seq x y z
N MET A 1 -33.14 -1.30 6.72
CA MET A 1 -31.85 -0.95 6.07
C MET A 1 -32.13 -0.82 4.60
N GLY A 2 -31.96 0.38 4.04
CA GLY A 2 -32.25 0.65 2.63
C GLY A 2 -31.26 -0.07 1.71
N LYS A 3 -31.61 -0.20 0.43
CA LYS A 3 -30.69 -0.75 -0.59
C LYS A 3 -29.42 0.13 -0.75
N ASP A 4 -29.57 1.42 -0.50
CA ASP A 4 -28.49 2.40 -0.52
C ASP A 4 -27.52 2.19 0.65
N ASP A 5 -28.03 1.95 1.87
CA ASP A 5 -27.22 1.64 3.06
C ASP A 5 -26.36 0.38 2.86
N TYR A 6 -26.94 -0.68 2.30
CA TYR A 6 -26.21 -1.92 2.05
C TYR A 6 -25.08 -1.75 1.02
N THR A 7 -25.35 -0.97 -0.02
CA THR A 7 -24.36 -0.71 -1.08
C THR A 7 -23.18 0.11 -0.54
N GLU A 8 -23.46 1.11 0.30
CA GLU A 8 -22.41 1.93 0.92
C GLU A 8 -21.56 1.13 1.90
N LEU A 9 -22.18 0.26 2.72
CA LEU A 9 -21.46 -0.63 3.62
C LEU A 9 -20.51 -1.56 2.85
N LEU A 10 -21.01 -2.20 1.79
CA LEU A 10 -20.20 -3.11 0.96
C LEU A 10 -19.05 -2.37 0.28
N LYS A 11 -19.29 -1.17 -0.22
CA LYS A 11 -18.25 -0.32 -0.83
C LYS A 11 -17.15 0.02 0.18
N ASN A 12 -17.52 0.40 1.39
CA ASN A 12 -16.56 0.74 2.45
C ASN A 12 -15.74 -0.48 2.89
N GLU A 13 -16.37 -1.65 3.00
CA GLU A 13 -15.65 -2.90 3.32
C GLU A 13 -14.66 -3.29 2.21
N LEU A 14 -15.08 -3.20 0.94
CA LEU A 14 -14.20 -3.49 -0.20
C LEU A 14 -13.04 -2.50 -0.28
N LEU A 15 -13.30 -1.21 -0.03
CA LEU A 15 -12.27 -0.18 0.01
C LEU A 15 -11.25 -0.45 1.13
N GLU A 16 -11.71 -0.76 2.33
CA GLU A 16 -10.84 -1.12 3.46
C GLU A 16 -9.99 -2.35 3.13
N LYS A 17 -10.57 -3.36 2.50
CA LYS A 17 -9.82 -4.55 2.07
C LYS A 17 -8.75 -4.21 1.04
N GLU A 18 -9.06 -3.34 0.08
CA GLU A 18 -8.11 -2.91 -0.94
C GLU A 18 -6.98 -2.05 -0.36
N LEU A 19 -7.28 -1.13 0.56
CA LEU A 19 -6.28 -0.31 1.25
C LEU A 19 -5.34 -1.14 2.13
N ASN A 20 -5.83 -2.24 2.70
CA ASN A 20 -5.04 -3.16 3.51
C ASN A 20 -4.33 -4.26 2.70
N ARG A 21 -4.49 -4.29 1.37
CA ARG A 21 -3.80 -5.24 0.50
C ARG A 21 -2.28 -5.11 0.64
N MET A 22 -1.61 -6.25 0.80
CA MET A 22 -0.15 -6.33 0.86
C MET A 22 0.42 -6.41 -0.56
N LEU A 23 1.12 -5.35 -0.95
CA LEU A 23 1.76 -5.18 -2.24
C LEU A 23 3.18 -5.76 -2.23
N THR A 24 3.59 -6.29 -3.37
CA THR A 24 4.99 -6.55 -3.70
C THR A 24 5.74 -5.23 -3.92
N ILE A 25 7.07 -5.31 -3.99
CA ILE A 25 7.88 -4.13 -4.30
C ILE A 25 7.59 -3.56 -5.70
N THR A 26 7.26 -4.42 -6.67
CA THR A 26 6.96 -4.01 -8.04
C THR A 26 5.65 -3.22 -8.08
N GLU A 27 4.58 -3.76 -7.50
CA GLU A 27 3.28 -3.07 -7.43
C GLU A 27 3.37 -1.73 -6.70
N ALA A 28 4.11 -1.67 -5.58
CA ALA A 28 4.29 -0.43 -4.84
C ALA A 28 5.11 0.60 -5.63
N ALA A 29 6.11 0.15 -6.39
CA ALA A 29 6.95 1.01 -7.22
C ALA A 29 6.15 1.63 -8.39
N GLU A 30 5.26 0.83 -9.01
CA GLU A 30 4.33 1.29 -10.05
C GLU A 30 3.39 2.38 -9.53
N ILE A 31 2.81 2.20 -8.33
CA ILE A 31 1.91 3.21 -7.72
C ILE A 31 2.65 4.53 -7.45
N ILE A 32 3.87 4.45 -6.93
CA ILE A 32 4.67 5.64 -6.61
C ILE A 32 5.23 6.31 -7.87
N GLY A 33 5.31 5.60 -9.00
CA GLY A 33 5.96 6.09 -10.23
C GLY A 33 7.49 6.13 -10.12
N ASN A 34 8.09 5.28 -9.28
CA ASN A 34 9.54 5.21 -9.06
C ASN A 34 10.08 3.80 -9.34
N SER A 35 11.40 3.68 -9.50
CA SER A 35 12.01 2.36 -9.72
C SER A 35 11.93 1.47 -8.47
N CYS A 36 11.93 0.15 -8.67
CA CYS A 36 12.06 -0.82 -7.57
C CYS A 36 13.36 -0.67 -6.78
N PHE A 37 14.40 -0.05 -7.36
CA PHE A 37 15.66 0.24 -6.67
C PHE A 37 15.48 1.41 -5.70
N SER A 38 14.90 2.52 -6.17
CA SER A 38 14.58 3.69 -5.35
C SER A 38 13.65 3.31 -4.20
N LEU A 39 12.62 2.50 -4.46
CA LEU A 39 11.72 2.06 -3.40
C LEU A 39 12.41 1.17 -2.35
N ARG A 40 13.36 0.32 -2.77
CA ARG A 40 14.21 -0.47 -1.87
C ARG A 40 15.02 0.45 -0.95
N ARG A 41 15.66 1.46 -1.53
CA ARG A 41 16.43 2.47 -0.81
C ARG A 41 15.55 3.20 0.21
N TYR A 42 14.37 3.68 -0.18
CA TYR A 42 13.47 4.37 0.74
C TYR A 42 13.02 3.49 1.91
N ALA A 43 12.77 2.20 1.64
CA ALA A 43 12.42 1.24 2.69
C ALA A 43 13.59 0.98 3.64
N ASP A 44 14.82 0.88 3.13
CA ASP A 44 16.03 0.66 3.93
C ASP A 44 16.41 1.91 4.74
N GLU A 45 16.11 3.12 4.23
CA GLU A 45 16.21 4.40 4.93
C GLU A 45 15.07 4.64 5.95
N GLY A 46 14.07 3.75 6.00
CA GLY A 46 12.91 3.89 6.90
C GLY A 46 11.90 4.97 6.48
N ARG A 47 12.01 5.51 5.26
CA ARG A 47 11.11 6.55 4.72
C ARG A 47 9.71 6.03 4.38
N ILE A 48 9.60 4.74 4.08
CA ILE A 48 8.32 4.06 3.82
C ILE A 48 8.23 2.80 4.67
N LYS A 49 7.04 2.52 5.20
CA LYS A 49 6.80 1.35 6.04
C LYS A 49 6.89 0.06 5.21
N VAL A 50 7.72 -0.86 5.67
CA VAL A 50 7.95 -2.15 5.02
C VAL A 50 7.75 -3.29 6.00
N TYR A 51 7.07 -4.34 5.55
CA TYR A 51 6.83 -5.55 6.31
C TYR A 51 7.65 -6.68 5.69
N ARG A 52 8.35 -7.44 6.51
CA ARG A 52 9.12 -8.61 6.08
C ARG A 52 8.31 -9.86 6.41
N ILE A 53 7.78 -10.52 5.38
CA ILE A 53 6.84 -11.65 5.55
C ILE A 53 7.49 -12.95 5.07
N GLY A 54 7.20 -14.04 5.80
CA GLY A 54 7.67 -15.39 5.51
C GLY A 54 9.14 -15.63 5.87
N THR A 55 9.59 -16.88 5.66
CA THR A 55 10.97 -17.33 5.95
C THR A 55 12.01 -16.61 5.09
N GLY A 56 11.67 -16.31 3.83
CA GLY A 56 12.51 -15.52 2.91
C GLY A 56 12.54 -14.01 3.19
N ARG A 57 11.80 -13.53 4.19
CA ARG A 57 11.75 -12.11 4.62
C ARG A 57 11.49 -11.14 3.45
N HIS A 58 10.61 -11.52 2.53
CA HIS A 58 10.28 -10.70 1.37
C HIS A 58 9.67 -9.37 1.83
N ARG A 59 10.08 -8.27 1.18
CA ARG A 59 9.49 -6.95 1.41
C ARG A 59 8.06 -6.93 0.88
N ARG A 60 7.15 -6.46 1.71
CA ARG A 60 5.74 -6.19 1.39
C ARG A 60 5.36 -4.83 1.93
N PHE A 61 4.44 -4.17 1.23
CA PHE A 61 4.02 -2.80 1.52
C PHE A 61 2.50 -2.77 1.60
N ARG A 62 1.90 -2.17 2.64
CA ARG A 62 0.45 -1.99 2.64
C ARG A 62 0.09 -0.89 1.65
N LYS A 63 -0.97 -1.07 0.87
CA LYS A 63 -1.40 -0.06 -0.11
C LYS A 63 -1.66 1.31 0.54
N ARG A 64 -2.30 1.36 1.71
CA ARG A 64 -2.46 2.60 2.50
C ARG A 64 -1.14 3.30 2.79
N ASP A 65 -0.14 2.57 3.29
CA ASP A 65 1.18 3.13 3.62
C ASP A 65 1.91 3.66 2.37
N VAL A 66 1.70 3.03 1.21
CA VAL A 66 2.24 3.46 -0.09
C VAL A 66 1.59 4.75 -0.57
N LEU A 67 0.27 4.87 -0.47
CA LEU A 67 -0.46 6.08 -0.84
C LEU A 67 -0.12 7.25 0.09
N GLU A 68 -0.04 7.02 1.40
CA GLU A 68 0.38 8.04 2.36
C GLU A 68 1.81 8.53 2.09
N PHE A 69 2.71 7.64 1.69
CA PHE A 69 4.05 8.02 1.25
C PHE A 69 4.02 8.89 0.00
N LEU A 70 3.19 8.53 -1.00
CA LEU A 70 3.06 9.30 -2.24
C LEU A 70 2.55 10.72 -1.95
N GLU A 71 1.50 10.86 -1.12
CA GLU A 71 0.94 12.14 -0.72
C GLU A 71 2.01 13.03 -0.06
N LYS A 72 2.78 12.50 0.90
CA LYS A 72 3.84 13.23 1.61
C LYS A 72 5.03 13.68 0.75
N ASN A 73 5.23 13.09 -0.43
CA ASN A 73 6.35 13.41 -1.32
C ASN A 73 5.88 14.10 -2.62
N SER A 74 4.59 14.42 -2.74
CA SER A 74 4.02 15.16 -3.88
C SER A 74 3.86 16.66 -3.60
N GLU A 75 4.20 17.11 -2.38
CA GLU A 75 4.33 18.51 -1.97
C GLU A 75 5.81 18.95 -2.02
#